data_AF-A0AA42AVJ2-F1
#
_entry.id   AF-A0AA42AVJ2-F1
#
_cell.length_a   1.000
_cell.length_b   1.000
_cell.length_c   1.000
_cell.angle_alpha   90.00
_cell.angle_beta   90.00
_cell.angle_gamma   90.00
#
_symmetry.space_group_name_H-M   'P 1'
#
loop_
_entity.id
_entity.type
_entity.pdbx_description
1 polymer ?
#
loop_
_entity_poly.entity_id
_entity_poly.type
_entity_poly.pdbx_seq_one_letter_code
_entity_poly.pdbx_strand_id
1 'polypeptide(L)'
;MAKTITSFALHFLVFLAMASTSIKAQATKQCDYEMIVNTGKTRGPSNMKHGVIIEAIGGEGTVRTTNLVKNWGAMGQGYTYFLPNSSDRFRAKLPCMLNNFCWIAIKGKKGELNPHWYIDTITVSTKGAGGIDRMKTLEEISTVYPDANHGECP
;
A
#
# COMPACT_ATOMS: atom_id res chain seq x y z
N MET A 1 -25.01 -18.40 55.99
CA MET A 1 -25.46 -18.08 54.61
C MET A 1 -25.10 -16.67 54.16
N ALA A 2 -25.22 -15.62 54.98
CA ALA A 2 -24.87 -14.25 54.57
C ALA A 2 -23.38 -14.05 54.18
N LYS A 3 -22.45 -14.73 54.87
CA LYS A 3 -20.99 -14.58 54.68
C LYS A 3 -20.45 -15.19 53.38
N THR A 4 -21.14 -16.21 52.85
CA THR A 4 -20.79 -16.84 51.56
C THR A 4 -21.31 -16.03 50.37
N ILE A 5 -22.49 -15.40 50.51
CA ILE A 5 -23.10 -14.56 49.47
C ILE A 5 -22.26 -13.29 49.21
N THR A 6 -21.72 -12.66 50.26
CA THR A 6 -20.83 -11.48 50.12
C THR A 6 -19.51 -11.83 49.43
N SER A 7 -18.97 -13.02 49.66
CA SER A 7 -17.74 -13.50 49.00
C SER A 7 -17.94 -13.71 47.50
N PHE A 8 -19.04 -14.35 47.09
CA PHE A 8 -19.36 -14.54 45.67
C PHE A 8 -19.61 -13.22 44.94
N ALA A 9 -20.32 -12.29 45.59
CA ALA A 9 -20.55 -10.96 45.03
C ALA A 9 -19.24 -10.19 44.79
N LEU A 10 -18.29 -10.29 45.72
CA LEU A 10 -16.99 -9.62 45.59
C LEU A 10 -16.16 -10.20 44.43
N HIS A 11 -16.15 -11.52 44.26
CA HIS A 11 -15.42 -12.17 43.15
C HIS A 11 -16.07 -11.85 41.80
N PHE A 12 -17.40 -11.78 41.74
CA PHE A 12 -18.13 -11.39 40.53
C PHE A 12 -17.83 -9.93 40.14
N LEU A 13 -17.76 -9.01 41.09
CA LEU A 13 -17.38 -7.61 40.84
C LEU A 13 -15.93 -7.47 40.37
N VAL A 14 -15.00 -8.25 40.92
CA VAL A 14 -13.59 -8.28 40.47
C VAL A 14 -13.48 -8.85 39.05
N PHE A 15 -14.24 -9.89 38.71
CA PHE A 15 -14.32 -10.41 37.34
C PHE A 15 -14.88 -9.39 36.35
N LEU A 16 -15.91 -8.64 36.74
CA LEU A 16 -16.53 -7.60 35.90
C LEU A 16 -15.57 -6.41 35.67
N ALA A 17 -14.75 -6.06 36.67
CA ALA A 17 -13.73 -5.03 36.56
C ALA A 17 -12.55 -5.44 35.66
N MET A 18 -12.21 -6.73 35.57
CA MET A 18 -11.19 -7.22 34.64
C MET A 18 -11.70 -7.34 33.20
N ALA A 19 -13.01 -7.53 32.99
CA ALA A 19 -13.61 -7.64 31.66
C ALA A 19 -13.75 -6.29 30.92
N SER A 20 -13.46 -5.16 31.58
CA SER A 20 -13.68 -3.81 31.04
C SER A 20 -12.45 -3.14 30.42
N THR A 21 -11.33 -3.86 30.24
CA THR A 21 -10.21 -3.36 29.43
C THR A 21 -10.55 -3.45 27.94
N SER A 22 -11.42 -2.55 27.49
CA SER A 22 -11.68 -2.30 26.08
C SER A 22 -10.40 -1.77 25.44
N ILE A 23 -9.65 -2.63 24.75
CA ILE A 23 -8.59 -2.19 23.83
C ILE A 23 -9.30 -1.38 22.75
N LYS A 24 -9.32 -0.06 22.90
CA LYS A 24 -9.74 0.84 21.82
C LYS A 24 -8.71 0.67 20.72
N ALA A 25 -9.02 -0.15 19.72
CA ALA A 25 -8.27 -0.18 18.48
C ALA A 25 -8.28 1.25 17.93
N GLN A 26 -7.12 1.92 17.97
CA GLN A 26 -6.98 3.25 17.43
C GLN A 26 -7.21 3.13 15.93
N ALA A 27 -8.34 3.63 15.44
CA ALA A 27 -8.69 3.55 14.03
C ALA A 27 -7.57 4.21 13.21
N THR A 28 -6.82 3.41 12.45
CA THR A 28 -5.80 3.91 11.54
C THR A 28 -6.50 4.78 10.50
N LYS A 29 -6.11 6.05 10.41
CA LYS A 29 -6.64 6.98 9.40
C LYS A 29 -6.46 6.37 8.02
N GLN A 30 -7.49 6.45 7.19
CA GLN A 30 -7.46 6.00 5.80
C GLN A 30 -7.07 7.16 4.89
N CYS A 31 -6.23 6.89 3.91
CA CYS A 31 -5.80 7.82 2.87
C CYS A 31 -6.20 7.26 1.51
N ASP A 32 -6.57 8.16 0.60
CA ASP A 32 -6.74 7.86 -0.81
C ASP A 32 -5.37 7.91 -1.48
N TYR A 33 -4.90 6.77 -1.95
CA TYR A 33 -3.68 6.63 -2.73
C TYR A 33 -4.01 6.77 -4.20
N GLU A 34 -3.19 7.54 -4.92
CA GLU A 34 -3.21 7.61 -6.36
C GLU A 34 -1.82 7.34 -6.90
N MET A 35 -1.72 6.40 -7.83
CA MET A 35 -0.50 6.09 -8.56
C MET A 35 -0.74 6.37 -10.05
N ILE A 36 0.17 7.10 -10.67
CA ILE A 36 0.20 7.36 -12.11
C ILE A 36 1.46 6.72 -12.65
N VAL A 37 1.30 5.84 -13.63
CA VAL A 37 2.40 5.17 -14.31
C VAL A 37 2.43 5.65 -15.75
N ASN A 38 3.53 6.28 -16.16
CA ASN A 38 3.74 6.65 -17.55
C ASN A 38 4.66 5.63 -18.21
N THR A 39 4.21 5.08 -19.32
CA THR A 39 4.95 4.13 -20.15
C THR A 39 5.54 4.85 -21.36
N GLY A 40 6.72 4.43 -21.81
CA GLY A 40 7.33 5.07 -22.96
C GLY A 40 6.82 4.57 -24.31
N LYS A 41 7.31 5.23 -25.37
CA LYS A 41 6.80 5.17 -26.74
C LYS A 41 6.89 3.83 -27.47
N THR A 42 7.87 2.99 -27.16
CA THR A 42 8.30 1.93 -28.10
C THR A 42 7.77 0.53 -27.78
N ARG A 43 7.13 0.31 -26.63
CA ARG A 43 6.90 -1.07 -26.18
C ARG A 43 5.52 -1.27 -25.53
N GLY A 44 4.90 -2.38 -25.94
CA GLY A 44 3.47 -2.72 -25.87
C GLY A 44 2.85 -2.92 -24.48
N PRO A 45 1.53 -3.14 -24.42
CA PRO A 45 0.83 -3.45 -23.18
C PRO A 45 1.39 -4.69 -22.51
N SER A 46 1.33 -4.69 -21.18
CA SER A 46 1.62 -5.86 -20.39
C SER A 46 0.33 -6.60 -20.01
N ASN A 47 0.24 -7.88 -20.35
CA ASN A 47 -0.85 -8.77 -19.94
C ASN A 47 -0.59 -9.47 -18.60
N MET A 48 0.42 -9.02 -17.84
CA MET A 48 0.91 -9.72 -16.65
C MET A 48 0.22 -9.30 -15.36
N LYS A 49 0.37 -10.14 -14.33
CA LYS A 49 0.06 -9.75 -12.95
C LYS A 49 1.22 -8.97 -12.35
N HIS A 50 1.04 -7.66 -12.25
CA HIS A 50 1.97 -6.78 -11.58
C HIS A 50 1.58 -6.64 -10.11
N GLY A 51 2.52 -6.78 -9.19
CA GLY A 51 2.42 -6.31 -7.82
C GLY A 51 3.06 -4.93 -7.64
N VAL A 52 2.69 -4.24 -6.58
CA VAL A 52 3.31 -2.99 -6.14
C VAL A 52 3.75 -3.13 -4.70
N ILE A 53 4.87 -2.51 -4.38
CA ILE A 53 5.32 -2.26 -3.02
C ILE A 53 5.64 -0.77 -2.92
N ILE A 54 5.05 -0.11 -1.92
CA ILE A 54 5.39 1.25 -1.52
C ILE A 54 5.83 1.19 -0.06
N GLU A 55 6.99 1.73 0.25
CA GLU A 55 7.58 1.73 1.59
C GLU A 55 7.82 3.17 2.04
N ALA A 56 7.60 3.43 3.33
CA ALA A 56 7.87 4.72 3.96
C ALA A 56 9.35 4.83 4.39
N ILE A 57 9.82 6.07 4.56
CA ILE A 57 11.13 6.38 5.19
C ILE A 57 11.23 5.70 6.57
N GLY A 58 12.41 5.18 6.90
CA GLY A 58 12.66 4.37 8.11
C GLY A 58 12.01 2.99 8.14
N GLY A 59 11.30 2.55 7.09
CA GLY A 59 10.65 1.23 7.03
C GLY A 59 9.38 1.09 7.88
N GLU A 60 8.93 2.15 8.57
CA GLU A 60 7.78 2.15 9.49
C GLU A 60 6.40 2.07 8.81
N GLY A 61 6.34 1.55 7.59
CA GLY A 61 5.09 1.38 6.87
C GLY A 61 5.31 0.84 5.47
N THR A 62 4.63 -0.26 5.15
CA THR A 62 4.62 -0.84 3.80
C THR A 62 3.19 -1.05 3.36
N VAL A 63 2.84 -0.57 2.17
CA VAL A 63 1.64 -1.03 1.47
C VAL A 63 2.07 -1.85 0.26
N ARG A 64 1.37 -2.95 0.03
CA ARG A 64 1.67 -3.83 -1.09
C ARG A 64 0.40 -4.45 -1.65
N THR A 65 0.42 -4.72 -2.94
CA THR A 65 -0.58 -5.52 -3.64
C THR A 65 0.14 -6.49 -4.56
N THR A 66 -0.38 -7.71 -4.70
CA THR A 66 0.17 -8.71 -5.64
C THR A 66 -0.49 -8.65 -7.01
N ASN A 67 -1.56 -7.87 -7.15
CA ASN A 67 -2.28 -7.66 -8.41
C ASN A 67 -2.78 -6.21 -8.47
N LEU A 68 -1.92 -5.33 -8.95
CA LEU A 68 -2.12 -3.90 -9.10
C LEU A 68 -3.34 -3.59 -9.97
N VAL A 69 -3.45 -4.22 -11.14
CA VAL A 69 -4.57 -4.00 -12.08
C VAL A 69 -5.89 -4.38 -11.43
N LYS A 70 -5.97 -5.57 -10.82
CA LYS A 70 -7.22 -6.03 -10.20
C LYS A 70 -7.62 -5.19 -8.99
N ASN A 71 -6.65 -4.85 -8.15
CA ASN A 71 -6.94 -4.28 -6.84
C ASN A 71 -7.04 -2.76 -6.88
N TRP A 72 -6.20 -2.10 -7.69
CA TRP A 72 -6.07 -0.64 -7.71
C TRP A 72 -6.35 -0.04 -9.10
N GLY A 73 -6.59 -0.83 -10.16
CA GLY A 73 -6.84 -0.27 -11.50
C GLY A 73 -8.06 0.66 -11.54
N ALA A 74 -7.84 1.95 -11.84
CA ALA A 74 -8.92 2.95 -11.75
C ALA A 74 -9.97 2.82 -12.86
N MET A 75 -9.62 2.21 -13.99
CA MET A 75 -10.53 1.92 -15.11
C MET A 75 -11.26 0.57 -14.94
N GLY A 76 -10.97 -0.18 -13.87
CA GLY A 76 -11.61 -1.46 -13.58
C GLY A 76 -11.04 -2.65 -14.36
N GLN A 77 -11.73 -3.79 -14.22
CA GLN A 77 -11.35 -5.06 -14.86
C GLN A 77 -11.68 -5.03 -16.36
N GLY A 78 -10.80 -5.62 -17.19
CA GLY A 78 -10.96 -5.67 -18.64
C GLY A 78 -10.31 -4.50 -19.40
N TYR A 79 -9.93 -3.43 -18.70
CA TYR A 79 -9.11 -2.37 -19.29
C TYR A 79 -7.67 -2.87 -19.52
N THR A 80 -7.09 -2.52 -20.66
CA THR A 80 -5.70 -2.84 -21.00
C THR A 80 -4.80 -1.70 -20.52
N TYR A 81 -4.13 -1.93 -19.39
CA TYR A 81 -3.15 -1.00 -18.83
C TYR A 81 -1.78 -1.16 -19.50
N PHE A 82 -0.94 -0.16 -19.30
CA PHE A 82 0.48 -0.10 -19.70
C PHE A 82 0.70 -0.11 -21.20
N LEU A 83 -0.22 0.46 -21.98
CA LEU A 83 -0.05 0.63 -23.43
C LEU A 83 1.20 1.49 -23.74
N PRO A 84 1.79 1.44 -24.93
CA PRO A 84 2.87 2.35 -25.29
C PRO A 84 2.42 3.81 -25.20
N ASN A 85 3.28 4.68 -24.67
CA ASN A 85 3.03 6.12 -24.58
C ASN A 85 1.71 6.45 -23.84
N SER A 86 1.37 5.67 -22.80
CA SER A 86 0.14 5.84 -22.00
C SER A 86 0.43 6.35 -20.60
N SER A 87 -0.62 6.89 -19.98
CA SER A 87 -0.63 7.28 -18.58
C SER A 87 -1.74 6.51 -17.87
N ASP A 88 -1.35 5.55 -17.06
CA ASP A 88 -2.25 4.64 -16.37
C ASP A 88 -2.43 5.05 -14.91
N ARG A 89 -3.69 5.10 -14.47
CA ARG A 89 -4.04 5.52 -13.11
C ARG A 89 -4.49 4.34 -12.27
N PHE A 90 -3.95 4.28 -11.06
CA PHE A 90 -4.30 3.31 -10.04
C PHE A 90 -4.71 4.04 -8.76
N ARG A 91 -5.75 3.56 -8.08
CA ARG A 91 -6.30 4.15 -6.87
C ARG A 91 -6.56 3.09 -5.82
N ALA A 92 -6.28 3.41 -4.57
CA ALA A 92 -6.56 2.54 -3.44
C ALA A 92 -6.91 3.36 -2.20
N LYS A 93 -7.75 2.81 -1.32
CA LYS A 93 -7.97 3.36 0.02
C LYS A 93 -7.29 2.46 1.02
N LEU A 94 -6.26 2.99 1.68
CA LEU A 94 -5.36 2.23 2.55
C LEU A 94 -5.01 3.06 3.78
N PRO A 95 -4.46 2.45 4.84
CA PRO A 95 -3.92 3.20 5.97
C PRO A 95 -2.95 4.30 5.51
N CYS A 96 -3.08 5.50 6.06
CA CYS A 96 -2.17 6.59 5.80
C CYS A 96 -0.76 6.20 6.27
N MET A 97 0.25 6.31 5.40
CA MET A 97 1.63 6.30 5.85
C MET A 97 1.89 7.52 6.72
N LEU A 98 2.64 7.34 7.81
CA LEU A 98 3.03 8.44 8.70
C LEU A 98 4.24 9.21 8.17
N ASN A 99 5.13 8.53 7.45
CA ASN A 99 6.34 9.12 6.87
C ASN A 99 6.24 9.22 5.34
N ASN A 100 7.09 10.05 4.73
CA ASN A 100 7.18 10.18 3.27
C ASN A 100 7.54 8.86 2.59
N PHE A 101 7.25 8.73 1.30
CA PHE A 101 7.61 7.54 0.53
C PHE A 101 9.12 7.43 0.37
N CYS A 102 9.66 6.28 0.78
CA CYS A 102 11.03 5.88 0.56
C CYS A 102 11.16 5.16 -0.79
N TRP A 103 10.42 4.07 -0.97
CA TRP A 103 10.59 3.18 -2.11
C TRP A 103 9.25 2.93 -2.79
N ILE A 104 9.27 2.88 -4.12
CA ILE A 104 8.13 2.44 -4.93
C ILE A 104 8.67 1.46 -5.97
N ALA A 105 8.16 0.23 -5.97
CA ALA A 105 8.46 -0.74 -7.02
C ALA A 105 7.19 -1.36 -7.57
N ILE A 106 7.16 -1.54 -8.88
CA ILE A 106 6.28 -2.50 -9.53
C ILE A 106 7.08 -3.79 -9.75
N LYS A 107 6.53 -4.90 -9.29
CA LYS A 107 7.09 -6.25 -9.47
C LYS A 107 6.16 -7.03 -10.38
N GLY A 108 6.70 -7.93 -11.18
CA GLY A 108 5.95 -9.02 -11.83
C GLY A 108 6.36 -10.36 -11.19
N LYS A 109 6.08 -11.50 -11.85
CA LYS A 109 6.76 -12.79 -11.57
C LYS A 109 7.87 -13.14 -12.58
N LYS A 110 8.99 -13.72 -12.12
CA LYS A 110 10.21 -13.92 -12.94
C LYS A 110 9.86 -14.72 -14.21
N GLY A 111 10.25 -14.21 -15.38
CA GLY A 111 9.90 -14.78 -16.69
C GLY A 111 8.54 -14.35 -17.25
N GLU A 112 7.70 -13.69 -16.45
CA GLU A 112 6.42 -13.13 -16.90
C GLU A 112 6.55 -11.67 -17.33
N LEU A 113 7.57 -10.93 -16.83
CA LEU A 113 7.96 -9.66 -17.46
C LEU A 113 8.38 -9.90 -18.90
N ASN A 114 7.52 -9.49 -19.83
CA ASN A 114 7.95 -9.26 -21.19
C ASN A 114 9.18 -8.34 -21.10
N PRO A 115 10.37 -8.79 -21.55
CA PRO A 115 11.64 -8.05 -21.37
C PRO A 115 11.66 -6.69 -22.09
N HIS A 116 10.56 -6.35 -22.74
CA HIS A 116 10.32 -5.13 -23.47
C HIS A 116 9.40 -4.15 -22.72
N TRP A 117 8.84 -4.44 -21.55
CA TRP A 117 8.03 -3.43 -20.84
C TRP A 117 8.93 -2.44 -20.07
N TYR A 118 8.73 -1.14 -20.26
CA TYR A 118 9.47 -0.09 -19.55
C TYR A 118 8.53 1.03 -19.07
N ILE A 119 8.86 1.54 -17.89
CA ILE A 119 8.15 2.62 -17.24
C ILE A 119 9.08 3.84 -17.26
N ASP A 120 8.59 4.95 -17.81
CA ASP A 120 9.33 6.19 -17.83
C ASP A 120 9.28 6.83 -16.44
N THR A 121 8.08 6.92 -15.86
CA THR A 121 7.89 7.50 -14.53
C THR A 121 6.81 6.79 -13.72
N ILE A 122 7.00 6.71 -12.40
CA ILE A 122 5.93 6.37 -11.45
C ILE A 122 5.77 7.53 -10.48
N THR A 123 4.56 8.08 -10.41
CA THR A 123 4.18 9.05 -9.40
C THR A 123 3.19 8.41 -8.45
N VAL A 124 3.47 8.43 -7.15
CA VAL A 124 2.52 8.04 -6.11
C VAL A 124 2.21 9.24 -5.25
N SER A 125 0.93 9.47 -4.96
CA SER A 125 0.47 10.44 -4.00
C SER A 125 -0.57 9.86 -3.02
N THR A 126 -0.67 10.47 -1.85
CA THR A 126 -1.76 10.22 -0.90
C THR A 126 -2.51 11.48 -0.58
N LYS A 127 -3.80 11.34 -0.28
CA LYS A 127 -4.62 12.37 0.34
C LYS A 127 -5.36 11.81 1.55
N GLY A 128 -5.15 12.40 2.72
CA GLY A 128 -5.72 11.92 3.99
C GLY A 128 -6.50 12.97 4.76
N ALA A 129 -7.38 12.51 5.66
CA ALA A 129 -8.06 13.39 6.60
C ALA A 129 -7.05 14.08 7.53
N GLY A 130 -6.96 15.41 7.43
CA GLY A 130 -6.02 16.25 8.18
C GLY A 130 -4.81 16.76 7.39
N GLY A 131 -4.90 16.83 6.05
CA GLY A 131 -3.82 17.39 5.21
C GLY A 131 -2.60 16.47 5.09
N ILE A 132 -2.83 15.17 5.28
CA ILE A 132 -1.80 14.14 5.19
C ILE A 132 -1.58 13.83 3.71
N ASP A 133 -0.82 14.73 3.06
CA ASP A 133 -0.51 14.66 1.64
C ASP A 133 0.96 14.30 1.45
N ARG A 134 1.21 13.29 0.63
CA ARG A 134 2.57 12.83 0.27
C ARG A 134 2.62 12.63 -1.21
N MET A 135 3.79 12.85 -1.80
CA MET A 135 4.02 12.60 -3.20
C MET A 135 5.47 12.19 -3.43
N LYS A 136 5.68 11.22 -4.31
CA LYS A 136 7.01 10.89 -4.83
C LYS A 136 6.89 10.47 -6.28
N THR A 137 7.81 10.98 -7.09
CA THR A 137 8.01 10.56 -8.48
C THR A 137 9.34 9.86 -8.58
N LEU A 138 9.37 8.72 -9.27
CA LEU A 138 10.58 8.03 -9.70
C LEU A 138 10.65 8.14 -11.23
N GLU A 139 11.82 8.53 -11.74
CA GLU A 139 12.11 8.70 -13.17
C GLU A 139 13.13 7.63 -13.61
N GLU A 140 13.10 7.25 -14.89
CA GLU A 140 14.05 6.31 -15.53
C GLU A 140 14.23 4.98 -14.77
N ILE A 141 13.11 4.29 -14.51
CA ILE A 141 13.11 3.03 -13.74
C ILE A 141 13.63 1.88 -14.63
N SER A 142 14.95 1.71 -14.67
CA SER A 142 15.62 0.65 -15.43
C SER A 142 15.50 -0.75 -14.80
N THR A 143 15.09 -0.85 -13.53
CA THR A 143 14.98 -2.13 -12.81
C THR A 143 13.57 -2.38 -12.29
N VAL A 144 12.73 -2.93 -13.18
CA VAL A 144 11.60 -3.76 -12.78
C VAL A 144 12.16 -5.18 -12.60
N TYR A 145 12.89 -5.46 -11.50
CA TYR A 145 13.10 -6.76 -10.78
C TYR A 145 14.33 -6.79 -9.87
N PRO A 146 14.32 -7.65 -8.83
CA PRO A 146 14.56 -7.29 -7.45
C PRO A 146 16.04 -7.05 -7.15
N ASP A 147 16.26 -6.34 -6.04
CA ASP A 147 17.55 -6.11 -5.40
C ASP A 147 18.44 -5.12 -6.14
N ALA A 148 18.02 -3.86 -6.12
CA ALA A 148 18.96 -2.74 -6.14
C ALA A 148 18.93 -2.10 -4.76
N ASN A 149 19.75 -2.67 -3.88
CA ASN A 149 20.23 -2.07 -2.65
C ASN A 149 21.04 -0.82 -3.05
N HIS A 150 20.37 0.28 -3.38
CA HIS A 150 21.05 1.53 -3.73
C HIS A 150 20.31 2.72 -3.11
N GLY A 151 20.90 3.17 -2.01
CA GLY A 151 20.48 4.34 -1.25
C GLY A 151 19.74 3.94 0.00
N GLU A 152 20.42 4.01 1.14
CA GLU A 152 19.79 4.08 2.44
C GLU A 152 18.70 5.17 2.36
N CYS A 153 17.43 4.77 2.36
CA CYS A 153 16.42 5.66 2.88
C CYS A 153 16.79 5.88 4.34
N PRO A 154 17.09 7.12 4.76
CA PRO A 154 17.39 7.39 6.15
C PRO A 154 16.24 7.00 7.08
#